data_AF-A0A9D5LIU8-F1
#
_entry.id   AF-A0A9D5LIU8-F1
#
_cell.length_a   1.000
_cell.length_b   1.000
_cell.length_c   1.000
_cell.angle_alpha   90.00
_cell.angle_beta   90.00
_cell.angle_gamma   90.00
#
_symmetry.space_group_name_H-M   'P 1'
#
loop_
_entity.id
_entity.type
_entity.pdbx_description
1 polymer ?
#
loop_
_entity_poly.entity_id
_entity_poly.type
_entity_poly.pdbx_seq_one_letter_code
_entity_poly.pdbx_strand_id
1 'polypeptide(L)'
;MRFYRSLLFIIAGLLTLTHLPAQAGEVRTYHDSITSLTDMVRLLQPNPSAIALTLEIRFTMPGKNHSRSRAVSLLWNVADSINYSALTLTYGSDGFDTTFDKKYALLSYHKVVEARDSLIFSERVESPYAVPAAENAIAVTLDAAGSVGFLFGHPLPEEIASIAGDFNPALPVGISTGGTVSLSLVVTDMTFPAEEGISDIIYSSSQIEQLIGSAAASISGTPVGIWEYLDRDTDNVRARSGGRYRLAVVPSVSSSGYDIIYLGGAEVNPSAWRPGMIKGRLIPTPFAGHFDLRWVDSSLTPIREDVHASLDSSNAILTLSFPLLGSTIRLYRP
;
A
#
# COMPACT_ATOMS: atom_id res chain seq x y z
N MET A 1 4.33 76.13 10.69
CA MET A 1 5.21 75.86 11.85
C MET A 1 4.58 74.75 12.67
N ARG A 2 5.38 73.76 13.08
CA ARG A 2 5.10 72.56 13.91
C ARG A 2 4.72 71.25 13.19
N PHE A 3 5.75 70.39 13.18
CA PHE A 3 5.83 68.94 12.99
C PHE A 3 4.97 68.13 13.95
N TYR A 4 4.50 66.94 13.52
CA TYR A 4 4.45 65.67 14.27
C TYR A 4 4.38 64.52 13.23
N ARG A 5 5.51 63.84 12.97
CA ARG A 5 6.00 62.57 13.54
C ARG A 5 5.33 61.31 12.97
N SER A 6 6.17 60.57 12.25
CA SER A 6 6.05 59.23 11.70
C SER A 6 5.59 58.19 12.73
N LEU A 7 4.75 57.25 12.27
CA LEU A 7 4.65 55.91 12.86
C LEU A 7 4.81 54.90 11.73
N LEU A 8 6.01 54.31 11.67
CA LEU A 8 6.37 53.22 10.77
C LEU A 8 5.84 51.93 11.42
N PHE A 9 4.80 51.31 10.86
CA PHE A 9 4.43 49.95 11.24
C PHE A 9 5.37 48.98 10.53
N ILE A 10 6.33 48.45 11.28
CA ILE A 10 7.10 47.27 10.88
C ILE A 10 6.17 46.07 11.04
N ILE A 11 5.61 45.59 9.93
CA ILE A 11 4.96 44.27 9.87
C ILE A 11 6.10 43.25 9.80
N ALA A 12 6.45 42.69 10.95
CA ALA A 12 7.25 41.48 11.01
C ALA A 12 6.37 40.31 10.53
N GLY A 13 6.51 39.96 9.25
CA GLY A 13 5.91 38.76 8.69
C GLY A 13 6.60 37.53 9.29
N LEU A 14 5.93 36.89 10.24
CA LEU A 14 6.28 35.55 10.70
C LEU A 14 5.99 34.58 9.55
N LEU A 15 7.02 34.22 8.78
CA LEU A 15 6.96 33.10 7.85
C LEU A 15 6.89 31.81 8.69
N THR A 16 5.68 31.37 9.01
CA THR A 16 5.48 29.99 9.43
C THR A 16 5.75 29.12 8.21
N LEU A 17 6.88 28.41 8.22
CA LEU A 17 7.11 27.27 7.33
C LEU A 17 5.94 26.30 7.58
N THR A 18 4.97 26.28 6.67
CA THR A 18 4.00 25.19 6.61
C THR A 18 4.76 23.97 6.14
N HIS A 19 5.17 23.11 7.08
CA HIS A 19 5.52 21.74 6.75
C HIS A 19 4.30 21.13 6.08
N LEU A 20 4.35 20.92 4.77
CA LEU A 20 3.39 20.07 4.08
C LEU A 20 3.51 18.69 4.75
N PRO A 21 2.42 18.13 5.31
CA PRO A 21 2.49 16.82 5.93
C PRO A 21 3.00 15.82 4.88
N ALA A 22 3.94 14.97 5.30
CA ALA A 22 4.45 13.93 4.44
C ALA A 22 3.28 13.07 3.91
N GLN A 23 3.19 12.93 2.58
CA GLN A 23 2.09 12.22 1.94
C GLN A 23 2.26 10.72 2.17
N ALA A 24 1.22 10.06 2.70
CA ALA A 24 1.15 8.61 2.81
C ALA A 24 1.29 7.98 1.41
N GLY A 25 2.02 6.87 1.29
CA GLY A 25 2.11 6.13 0.03
C GLY A 25 0.84 5.30 -0.16
N GLU A 26 0.22 5.36 -1.32
CA GLU A 26 -0.93 4.51 -1.68
C GLU A 26 -0.53 3.54 -2.80
N VAL A 27 -0.85 2.26 -2.63
CA VAL A 27 -0.60 1.21 -3.63
C VAL A 27 -1.87 0.42 -3.88
N ARG A 28 -2.35 0.44 -5.12
CA ARG A 28 -3.49 -0.38 -5.59
C ARG A 28 -2.99 -1.60 -6.33
N THR A 29 -3.40 -2.78 -5.87
CA THR A 29 -3.07 -4.06 -6.52
C THR A 29 -4.34 -4.72 -7.04
N TYR A 30 -4.35 -5.05 -8.33
CA TYR A 30 -5.39 -5.81 -9.00
C TYR A 30 -5.03 -7.29 -9.01
N HIS A 31 -5.97 -8.15 -8.62
CA HIS A 31 -5.77 -9.60 -8.55
C HIS A 31 -6.47 -10.30 -9.71
N ASP A 32 -6.11 -9.94 -10.95
CA ASP A 32 -6.82 -10.32 -12.19
C ASP A 32 -6.88 -11.84 -12.45
N SER A 33 -6.01 -12.61 -11.80
CA SER A 33 -6.04 -14.09 -11.84
C SER A 33 -7.22 -14.70 -11.08
N ILE A 34 -7.91 -13.94 -10.24
CA ILE A 34 -9.02 -14.40 -9.40
C ILE A 34 -10.35 -14.01 -10.05
N THR A 35 -10.85 -14.87 -10.93
CA THR A 35 -12.07 -14.61 -11.73
C THR A 35 -13.29 -15.42 -11.29
N SER A 36 -13.09 -16.47 -10.50
CA SER A 36 -14.17 -17.25 -9.90
C SER A 36 -13.69 -18.00 -8.67
N LEU A 37 -14.61 -18.24 -7.73
CA LEU A 37 -14.39 -19.08 -6.55
C LEU A 37 -15.59 -20.01 -6.36
N THR A 38 -15.36 -21.22 -5.85
CA THR A 38 -16.43 -22.17 -5.52
C THR A 38 -16.08 -22.91 -4.25
N ASP A 39 -16.90 -22.73 -3.21
CA ASP A 39 -16.77 -23.42 -1.92
C ASP A 39 -15.32 -23.37 -1.38
N MET A 40 -14.67 -22.20 -1.49
CA MET A 40 -13.24 -22.03 -1.21
C MET A 40 -12.95 -20.70 -0.51
N VAL A 41 -11.85 -20.72 0.26
CA VAL A 41 -11.18 -19.53 0.81
C VAL A 41 -9.95 -19.20 -0.03
N ARG A 42 -9.84 -17.95 -0.48
CA ARG A 42 -8.66 -17.39 -1.15
C ARG A 42 -8.04 -16.31 -0.28
N LEU A 43 -6.86 -16.58 0.25
CA LEU A 43 -6.10 -15.63 1.06
C LEU A 43 -5.18 -14.78 0.18
N LEU A 44 -5.01 -13.53 0.58
CA LEU A 44 -4.13 -12.52 0.02
C LEU A 44 -3.23 -12.03 1.15
N GLN A 45 -1.93 -11.91 0.88
CA GLN A 45 -0.97 -11.43 1.88
C GLN A 45 -0.82 -9.91 1.74
N PRO A 46 -1.28 -9.13 2.72
CA PRO A 46 -1.00 -7.70 2.75
C PRO A 46 0.48 -7.43 3.02
N ASN A 47 0.92 -6.21 2.72
CA ASN A 47 2.25 -5.78 3.14
C ASN A 47 2.23 -5.51 4.67
N PRO A 48 3.13 -6.12 5.47
CA PRO A 48 3.17 -5.93 6.93
C PRO A 48 3.35 -4.50 7.42
N SER A 49 3.72 -3.57 6.54
CA SER A 49 3.93 -2.16 6.87
C SER A 49 2.81 -1.24 6.43
N ALA A 50 1.74 -1.80 5.84
CA ALA A 50 0.54 -1.03 5.58
C ALA A 50 -0.10 -0.56 6.90
N ILE A 51 -0.47 0.71 6.98
CA ILE A 51 -1.24 1.28 8.09
C ILE A 51 -2.75 1.26 7.81
N ALA A 52 -3.14 1.14 6.55
CA ALA A 52 -4.52 0.88 6.19
C ALA A 52 -4.62 -0.01 4.95
N LEU A 53 -5.74 -0.71 4.81
CA LEU A 53 -6.05 -1.57 3.67
C LEU A 53 -7.54 -1.49 3.32
N THR A 54 -7.85 -1.42 2.03
CA THR A 54 -9.19 -1.70 1.51
C THR A 54 -9.15 -2.99 0.69
N LEU A 55 -10.01 -3.95 1.00
CA LEU A 55 -10.27 -5.12 0.15
C LEU A 55 -11.64 -4.93 -0.50
N GLU A 56 -11.68 -4.75 -1.82
CA GLU A 56 -12.90 -4.64 -2.62
C GLU A 56 -13.02 -5.84 -3.56
N ILE A 57 -14.24 -6.38 -3.66
CA ILE A 57 -14.59 -7.32 -4.73
C ILE A 57 -15.86 -6.89 -5.43
N ARG A 58 -15.94 -7.21 -6.72
CA ARG A 58 -17.17 -7.15 -7.51
C ARG A 58 -17.50 -8.51 -8.04
N PHE A 59 -18.76 -8.90 -7.89
CA PHE A 59 -19.17 -10.28 -8.12
C PHE A 59 -20.62 -10.42 -8.56
N THR A 60 -20.90 -11.56 -9.17
CA THR A 60 -22.24 -12.06 -9.47
C THR A 60 -22.40 -13.45 -8.88
N MET A 61 -23.59 -13.77 -8.38
CA MET A 61 -23.95 -15.12 -7.93
C MET A 61 -24.95 -15.74 -8.91
N PRO A 62 -24.78 -17.01 -9.33
CA PRO A 62 -25.67 -17.64 -10.30
C PRO A 62 -27.10 -17.77 -9.75
N GLY A 63 -28.10 -17.17 -10.40
CA GLY A 63 -29.43 -16.89 -9.83
C GLY A 63 -30.38 -18.04 -9.46
N LYS A 64 -30.01 -19.32 -9.52
CA LYS A 64 -30.92 -20.45 -9.21
C LYS A 64 -30.22 -21.63 -8.55
N ASN A 65 -30.26 -21.70 -7.21
CA ASN A 65 -30.23 -22.97 -6.46
C ASN A 65 -30.61 -22.68 -5.00
N HIS A 66 -31.79 -23.15 -4.59
CA HIS A 66 -32.41 -22.88 -3.30
C HIS A 66 -31.89 -23.77 -2.14
N SER A 67 -30.87 -24.62 -2.38
CA SER A 67 -30.50 -25.68 -1.43
C SER A 67 -29.21 -25.46 -0.64
N ARG A 68 -28.48 -24.36 -0.84
CA ARG A 68 -27.29 -24.03 -0.04
C ARG A 68 -27.32 -22.55 0.33
N SER A 69 -26.97 -22.24 1.59
CA SER A 69 -26.70 -20.87 2.02
C SER A 69 -25.57 -20.32 1.15
N ARG A 70 -25.89 -19.31 0.35
CA ARG A 70 -24.92 -18.64 -0.52
C ARG A 70 -24.39 -17.43 0.22
N ALA A 71 -23.08 -17.44 0.42
CA ALA A 71 -22.39 -16.41 1.15
C ALA A 71 -21.14 -15.99 0.39
N VAL A 72 -20.85 -14.70 0.44
CA VAL A 72 -19.54 -14.15 0.09
C VAL A 72 -19.04 -13.44 1.33
N SER A 73 -17.83 -13.76 1.77
CA SER A 73 -17.23 -13.12 2.93
C SER A 73 -15.89 -12.49 2.57
N LEU A 74 -15.66 -11.29 3.07
CA LEU A 74 -14.34 -10.67 3.13
C LEU A 74 -13.73 -10.98 4.50
N LEU A 75 -12.53 -11.55 4.52
CA LEU A 75 -11.82 -11.98 5.71
C LEU A 75 -10.65 -11.05 6.01
N TRP A 76 -10.35 -10.82 7.27
CA TRP A 76 -9.12 -10.15 7.72
C TRP A 76 -8.64 -10.71 9.05
N ASN A 77 -7.39 -10.38 9.41
CA ASN A 77 -6.69 -10.92 10.58
C ASN A 77 -6.74 -12.45 10.64
N VAL A 78 -6.61 -13.12 9.49
CA VAL A 78 -6.73 -14.59 9.40
C VAL A 78 -5.46 -15.24 9.92
N ALA A 79 -5.43 -15.60 11.21
CA ALA A 79 -4.31 -16.36 11.78
C ALA A 79 -4.41 -17.85 11.41
N ASP A 80 -5.62 -18.41 11.45
CA ASP A 80 -5.93 -19.79 11.09
C ASP A 80 -7.44 -19.95 10.83
N SER A 81 -7.93 -21.19 10.68
CA SER A 81 -9.35 -21.48 10.40
C SER A 81 -10.30 -21.26 11.58
N ILE A 82 -9.79 -20.94 12.77
CA ILE A 82 -10.56 -20.74 14.00
C ILE A 82 -10.28 -19.37 14.65
N ASN A 83 -9.46 -18.53 14.02
CA ASN A 83 -9.09 -17.18 14.46
C ASN A 83 -9.07 -16.22 13.26
N TYR A 84 -10.16 -15.50 13.05
CA TYR A 84 -10.31 -14.52 11.96
C TYR A 84 -11.49 -13.57 12.19
N SER A 85 -11.50 -12.46 11.44
CA SER A 85 -12.63 -11.56 11.31
C SER A 85 -13.24 -11.70 9.90
N ALA A 86 -14.57 -11.58 9.79
CA ALA A 86 -15.28 -11.77 8.53
C ALA A 86 -16.49 -10.85 8.36
N LEU A 87 -16.55 -10.12 7.25
CA LEU A 87 -17.74 -9.44 6.78
C LEU A 87 -18.42 -10.37 5.77
N THR A 88 -19.58 -10.91 6.13
CA THR A 88 -20.32 -11.88 5.32
C THR A 88 -21.57 -11.27 4.75
N LEU A 89 -21.72 -11.38 3.43
CA LEU A 89 -22.94 -11.06 2.71
C LEU A 89 -23.74 -12.33 2.44
N THR A 90 -25.00 -12.30 2.82
CA THR A 90 -26.02 -13.28 2.41
C THR A 90 -27.24 -12.55 1.84
N TYR A 91 -28.15 -13.30 1.23
CA TYR A 91 -29.41 -12.74 0.73
C TYR A 91 -30.59 -13.40 1.42
N GLY A 92 -31.60 -12.60 1.73
CA GLY A 92 -32.84 -13.04 2.33
C GLY A 92 -34.07 -12.45 1.65
N SER A 93 -35.22 -12.90 2.12
CA SER A 93 -36.54 -12.57 1.57
C SER A 93 -37.54 -12.53 2.72
N ASP A 94 -38.30 -11.43 2.86
CA ASP A 94 -39.29 -11.28 3.95
C ASP A 94 -40.61 -12.05 3.68
N GLY A 95 -40.81 -12.61 2.48
CA GLY A 95 -42.07 -13.25 2.07
C GLY A 95 -42.05 -14.78 1.98
N PHE A 96 -43.15 -15.41 2.39
CA PHE A 96 -43.53 -16.78 1.99
C PHE A 96 -44.38 -16.80 0.69
N ASP A 97 -44.88 -15.63 0.24
CA ASP A 97 -45.81 -15.51 -0.88
C ASP A 97 -45.33 -14.48 -1.92
N THR A 98 -45.43 -14.85 -3.19
CA THR A 98 -44.63 -14.35 -4.33
C THR A 98 -44.93 -12.92 -4.79
N THR A 99 -45.97 -12.29 -4.26
CA THR A 99 -46.47 -11.00 -4.78
C THR A 99 -45.86 -9.78 -4.08
N PHE A 100 -45.36 -9.92 -2.85
CA PHE A 100 -44.78 -8.82 -2.05
C PHE A 100 -43.40 -9.16 -1.48
N ASP A 101 -42.70 -10.12 -2.09
CA ASP A 101 -41.43 -10.58 -1.57
C ASP A 101 -40.35 -9.49 -1.69
N LYS A 102 -39.98 -8.92 -0.54
CA LYS A 102 -38.88 -7.96 -0.45
C LYS A 102 -37.58 -8.74 -0.26
N LYS A 103 -36.72 -8.67 -1.28
CA LYS A 103 -35.37 -9.20 -1.22
C LYS A 103 -34.45 -8.19 -0.55
N TYR A 104 -33.59 -8.69 0.33
CA TYR A 104 -32.58 -7.89 1.00
C TYR A 104 -31.21 -8.59 0.97
N ALA A 105 -30.17 -7.76 1.01
CA ALA A 105 -28.82 -8.16 1.33
C ALA A 105 -28.65 -8.06 2.85
N LEU A 106 -28.06 -9.08 3.46
CA LEU A 106 -27.71 -9.07 4.88
C LEU A 106 -26.20 -9.09 4.99
N LEU A 107 -25.63 -7.99 5.46
CA LEU A 107 -24.23 -7.91 5.84
C LEU A 107 -24.11 -8.23 7.33
N SER A 108 -23.20 -9.14 7.67
CA SER A 108 -22.91 -9.51 9.06
C SER A 108 -21.42 -9.55 9.28
N TYR A 109 -20.93 -8.81 10.27
CA TYR A 109 -19.55 -8.86 10.73
C TYR A 109 -19.44 -9.81 11.94
N HIS A 110 -18.61 -10.83 11.75
CA HIS A 110 -18.28 -11.85 12.73
C HIS A 110 -16.82 -11.76 13.14
N LYS A 111 -16.54 -11.97 14.42
CA LYS A 111 -15.19 -12.21 14.95
C LYS A 111 -15.13 -13.62 15.52
N VAL A 112 -14.28 -14.46 14.96
CA VAL A 112 -14.07 -15.85 15.37
C VAL A 112 -12.77 -15.92 16.14
N VAL A 113 -12.83 -16.36 17.40
CA VAL A 113 -11.67 -16.53 18.29
C VAL A 113 -11.78 -17.90 18.95
N GLU A 114 -10.75 -18.74 18.80
CA GLU A 114 -10.73 -20.11 19.33
C GLU A 114 -12.00 -20.90 18.95
N ALA A 115 -12.41 -20.77 17.68
CA ALA A 115 -13.62 -21.37 17.09
C ALA A 115 -14.96 -20.85 17.63
N ARG A 116 -14.96 -19.86 18.54
CA ARG A 116 -16.17 -19.18 18.98
C ARG A 116 -16.49 -18.01 18.04
N ASP A 117 -17.63 -18.11 17.37
CA ASP A 117 -18.18 -17.06 16.53
C ASP A 117 -18.96 -16.02 17.36
N SER A 118 -18.60 -14.74 17.21
CA SER A 118 -19.29 -13.61 17.83
C SER A 118 -19.77 -12.65 16.74
N LEU A 119 -21.09 -12.46 16.65
CA LEU A 119 -21.70 -11.44 15.80
C LEU A 119 -21.50 -10.06 16.43
N ILE A 120 -20.81 -9.17 15.73
CA ILE A 120 -20.50 -7.82 16.21
C ILE A 120 -21.42 -6.78 15.58
N PHE A 121 -21.75 -6.94 14.30
CA PHE A 121 -22.58 -6.02 13.54
C PHE A 121 -23.41 -6.79 12.51
N SER A 122 -24.64 -6.34 12.27
CA SER A 122 -25.47 -6.87 11.19
C SER A 122 -26.40 -5.78 10.67
N GLU A 123 -26.48 -5.63 9.35
CA GLU A 123 -27.30 -4.63 8.67
C GLU A 123 -28.04 -5.24 7.49
N ARG A 124 -29.31 -4.87 7.35
CA ARG A 124 -30.14 -5.22 6.20
C ARG A 124 -30.12 -4.08 5.20
N VAL A 125 -29.74 -4.37 3.96
CA VAL A 125 -29.75 -3.42 2.85
C VAL A 125 -30.83 -3.83 1.85
N GLU A 126 -31.81 -2.97 1.63
CA GLU A 126 -32.89 -3.19 0.66
C GLU A 126 -32.48 -2.80 -0.79
N SER A 127 -33.27 -3.27 -1.76
CA SER A 127 -33.23 -2.93 -3.20
C SER A 127 -32.97 -1.44 -3.50
N PRO A 128 -32.24 -1.06 -4.58
CA PRO A 128 -31.99 -1.82 -5.83
C PRO A 128 -30.77 -2.76 -5.82
N TYR A 129 -29.94 -2.72 -4.78
CA TYR A 129 -28.63 -3.41 -4.77
C TYR A 129 -28.68 -4.85 -4.24
N ALA A 130 -29.84 -5.35 -3.81
CA ALA A 130 -29.99 -6.66 -3.18
C ALA A 130 -30.37 -7.78 -4.17
N VAL A 131 -29.71 -7.88 -5.32
CA VAL A 131 -30.06 -8.88 -6.36
C VAL A 131 -28.88 -9.83 -6.62
N PRO A 132 -28.97 -11.12 -6.22
CA PRO A 132 -27.87 -12.08 -6.37
C PRO A 132 -27.37 -12.25 -7.82
N ALA A 133 -28.30 -12.19 -8.78
CA ALA A 133 -27.99 -12.37 -10.21
C ALA A 133 -27.51 -11.09 -10.91
N ALA A 134 -27.44 -9.97 -10.18
CA ALA A 134 -26.83 -8.73 -10.64
C ALA A 134 -25.38 -8.65 -10.17
N GLU A 135 -24.62 -7.72 -10.75
CA GLU A 135 -23.30 -7.38 -10.24
C GLU A 135 -23.43 -6.61 -8.94
N ASN A 136 -22.67 -7.01 -7.93
CA ASN A 136 -22.64 -6.41 -6.61
C ASN A 136 -21.19 -6.09 -6.24
N ALA A 137 -20.98 -5.03 -5.48
CA ALA A 137 -19.69 -4.69 -4.87
C ALA A 137 -19.80 -4.77 -3.35
N ILE A 138 -18.79 -5.36 -2.73
CA ILE A 138 -18.60 -5.33 -1.27
C ILE A 138 -17.15 -4.97 -1.00
N ALA A 139 -16.92 -4.13 0.00
CA ALA A 139 -15.59 -3.81 0.47
C ALA A 139 -15.51 -3.73 1.98
N VAL A 140 -14.30 -3.97 2.49
CA VAL A 140 -13.93 -3.66 3.87
C VAL A 140 -12.75 -2.71 3.86
N THR A 141 -12.84 -1.62 4.61
CA THR A 141 -11.72 -0.71 4.90
C THR A 141 -11.20 -1.03 6.29
N LEU A 142 -9.89 -1.13 6.43
CA LEU A 142 -9.19 -1.59 7.62
C LEU A 142 -8.12 -0.55 7.97
N ASP A 143 -8.16 -0.01 9.17
CA ASP A 143 -7.18 0.97 9.66
C ASP A 143 -6.48 0.41 10.91
N ALA A 144 -5.15 0.42 10.91
CA ALA A 144 -4.32 0.02 12.04
C ALA A 144 -4.52 0.94 13.25
N ALA A 145 -5.04 2.16 13.06
CA ALA A 145 -5.44 3.06 14.15
C ALA A 145 -6.73 2.61 14.87
N GLY A 146 -7.42 1.59 14.36
CA GLY A 146 -8.50 0.91 15.09
C GLY A 146 -9.91 1.09 14.53
N SER A 147 -10.04 1.32 13.22
CA SER A 147 -11.33 1.48 12.54
C SER A 147 -11.52 0.42 11.46
N VAL A 148 -12.75 -0.07 11.33
CA VAL A 148 -13.18 -0.96 10.25
C VAL A 148 -14.46 -0.41 9.64
N GLY A 149 -14.44 -0.16 8.33
CA GLY A 149 -15.58 0.28 7.55
C GLY A 149 -16.12 -0.83 6.64
N PHE A 150 -17.44 -0.87 6.47
CA PHE A 150 -18.15 -1.84 5.65
C PHE A 150 -18.86 -1.13 4.52
N LEU A 151 -18.59 -1.53 3.29
CA LEU A 151 -19.18 -0.91 2.11
C LEU A 151 -19.92 -1.95 1.26
N PHE A 152 -21.07 -1.56 0.72
CA PHE A 152 -21.87 -2.40 -0.15
C PHE A 152 -22.63 -1.56 -1.18
N GLY A 153 -22.82 -2.08 -2.39
CA GLY A 153 -23.62 -1.42 -3.42
C GLY A 153 -23.17 -1.74 -4.84
N HIS A 154 -23.70 -0.99 -5.80
CA HIS A 154 -23.29 -1.01 -7.21
C HIS A 154 -23.73 0.30 -7.88
N PRO A 155 -22.96 0.90 -8.83
CA PRO A 155 -21.67 0.46 -9.36
C PRO A 155 -20.47 0.82 -8.48
N LEU A 156 -20.68 1.66 -7.47
CA LEU A 156 -19.70 2.02 -6.44
C LEU A 156 -20.30 1.63 -5.09
N PRO A 157 -19.58 0.87 -4.25
CA PRO A 157 -20.07 0.54 -2.93
C PRO A 157 -20.04 1.80 -2.04
N GLU A 158 -21.10 1.98 -1.26
CA GLU A 158 -21.21 3.08 -0.29
C GLU A 158 -20.96 2.55 1.13
N GLU A 159 -20.45 3.41 2.01
CA GLU A 159 -20.26 3.04 3.42
C GLU A 159 -21.60 2.81 4.10
N ILE A 160 -21.80 1.58 4.57
CA ILE A 160 -22.98 1.16 5.32
C ILE A 160 -22.77 1.42 6.81
N ALA A 161 -21.55 1.16 7.30
CA ALA A 161 -21.17 1.43 8.69
C ALA A 161 -19.66 1.51 8.84
N SER A 162 -19.23 2.21 9.90
CA SER A 162 -17.86 2.19 10.42
C SER A 162 -17.89 1.99 11.93
N ILE A 163 -17.05 1.08 12.42
CA ILE A 163 -16.99 0.70 13.83
C ILE A 163 -15.55 0.60 14.31
N ALA A 164 -15.37 0.54 15.63
CA ALA A 164 -14.08 0.20 16.22
C ALA A 164 -13.71 -1.26 15.88
N GLY A 165 -12.49 -1.49 15.45
CA GLY A 165 -12.01 -2.82 15.08
C GLY A 165 -10.49 -2.87 15.01
N ASP A 166 -9.95 -4.05 14.72
CA ASP A 166 -8.51 -4.28 14.63
C ASP A 166 -8.10 -4.63 13.20
N PHE A 167 -6.95 -4.12 12.79
CA PHE A 167 -6.25 -4.52 11.59
C PHE A 167 -4.80 -4.86 11.93
N ASN A 168 -4.40 -6.10 11.65
CA ASN A 168 -3.03 -6.54 11.74
C ASN A 168 -2.49 -6.80 10.32
N PRO A 169 -1.68 -5.89 9.75
CA PRO A 169 -1.14 -6.03 8.40
C PRO A 169 -0.15 -7.20 8.25
N ALA A 170 0.29 -7.83 9.35
CA ALA A 170 1.10 -9.04 9.28
C ALA A 170 0.27 -10.32 9.07
N LEU A 171 -1.06 -10.25 9.16
CA LEU A 171 -1.95 -11.38 8.96
C LEU A 171 -2.69 -11.28 7.61
N PRO A 172 -2.99 -12.42 6.96
CA PRO A 172 -3.72 -12.44 5.70
C PRO A 172 -5.10 -11.77 5.77
N VAL A 173 -5.50 -11.22 4.62
CA VAL A 173 -6.89 -10.92 4.27
C VAL A 173 -7.38 -11.94 3.24
N GLY A 174 -8.66 -11.99 2.93
CA GLY A 174 -9.12 -12.95 1.93
C GLY A 174 -10.59 -12.88 1.57
N ILE A 175 -10.97 -13.81 0.70
CA ILE A 175 -12.34 -13.98 0.22
C ILE A 175 -12.75 -15.41 0.52
N SER A 176 -13.90 -15.61 1.15
CA SER A 176 -14.53 -16.91 1.31
C SER A 176 -15.85 -16.96 0.57
N THR A 177 -16.18 -18.11 0.00
CA THR A 177 -17.41 -18.31 -0.75
C THR A 177 -18.11 -19.59 -0.32
N GLY A 178 -19.42 -19.48 -0.09
CA GLY A 178 -20.35 -20.61 -0.04
C GLY A 178 -21.14 -20.66 -1.34
N GLY A 179 -20.87 -21.65 -2.17
CA GLY A 179 -21.32 -21.76 -3.55
C GLY A 179 -20.34 -21.17 -4.57
N THR A 180 -20.74 -21.14 -5.84
CA THR A 180 -19.97 -20.56 -6.94
C THR A 180 -20.24 -19.07 -7.09
N VAL A 181 -19.18 -18.28 -7.21
CA VAL A 181 -19.20 -16.83 -7.38
C VAL A 181 -18.30 -16.46 -8.55
N SER A 182 -18.80 -15.63 -9.47
CA SER A 182 -18.01 -15.04 -10.55
C SER A 182 -17.55 -13.66 -10.12
N LEU A 183 -16.25 -13.38 -10.21
CA LEU A 183 -15.60 -12.15 -9.75
C LEU A 183 -15.16 -11.34 -10.97
N SER A 184 -15.64 -10.10 -11.08
CA SER A 184 -15.24 -9.13 -12.10
C SER A 184 -14.14 -8.18 -11.61
N LEU A 185 -13.98 -8.05 -10.29
CA LEU A 185 -12.91 -7.27 -9.66
C LEU A 185 -12.50 -7.92 -8.34
N VAL A 186 -11.20 -7.98 -8.10
CA VAL A 186 -10.61 -8.20 -6.78
C VAL A 186 -9.45 -7.23 -6.64
N VAL A 187 -9.52 -6.34 -5.65
CA VAL A 187 -8.54 -5.27 -5.45
C VAL A 187 -8.15 -5.18 -3.99
N THR A 188 -6.88 -4.86 -3.76
CA THR A 188 -6.40 -4.37 -2.48
C THR A 188 -5.76 -2.99 -2.66
N ASP A 189 -6.30 -1.97 -1.99
CA ASP A 189 -5.66 -0.67 -1.83
C ASP A 189 -4.96 -0.63 -0.48
N MET A 190 -3.67 -0.28 -0.44
CA MET A 190 -2.91 -0.19 0.81
C MET A 190 -2.36 1.21 0.99
N THR A 191 -2.47 1.72 2.22
CA THR A 191 -1.86 2.97 2.64
C THR A 191 -0.68 2.65 3.53
N PHE A 192 0.44 3.31 3.27
CA PHE A 192 1.68 3.18 4.03
C PHE A 192 1.94 4.46 4.83
N PRO A 193 2.58 4.35 6.00
CA PRO A 193 2.90 5.52 6.80
C PRO A 193 3.74 6.49 5.97
N ALA A 194 3.56 7.77 6.25
CA ALA A 194 4.37 8.80 5.64
C ALA A 194 5.85 8.56 6.01
N GLU A 195 6.70 8.53 4.99
CA GLU A 195 8.13 8.25 5.14
C GLU A 195 8.90 9.49 5.63
N GLU A 196 8.72 9.86 6.90
CA GLU A 196 9.63 10.75 7.61
C GLU A 196 10.70 9.93 8.34
N GLY A 197 11.95 10.40 8.31
CA GLY A 197 13.03 9.75 9.05
C GLY A 197 13.48 8.39 8.52
N ILE A 198 13.27 8.05 7.24
CA ILE A 198 13.77 6.76 6.69
C ILE A 198 15.29 6.61 6.87
N SER A 199 16.02 7.72 6.89
CA SER A 199 17.45 7.75 7.18
C SER A 199 17.80 7.37 8.63
N ASP A 200 16.85 7.41 9.56
CA ASP A 200 17.02 6.97 10.95
C ASP A 200 16.97 5.44 11.09
N ILE A 201 16.44 4.74 10.08
CA ILE A 201 16.53 3.29 9.98
C ILE A 201 17.96 2.93 9.55
N ILE A 202 18.62 2.11 10.37
CA ILE A 202 20.01 1.69 10.16
C ILE A 202 20.07 0.17 10.04
N TYR A 203 20.47 -0.30 8.86
CA TYR A 203 20.77 -1.70 8.60
C TYR A 203 22.18 -2.05 9.06
N SER A 204 22.34 -3.18 9.74
CA SER A 204 23.65 -3.76 10.02
C SER A 204 24.26 -4.38 8.76
N SER A 205 25.58 -4.49 8.69
CA SER A 205 26.26 -5.15 7.57
C SER A 205 25.78 -6.59 7.36
N SER A 206 25.55 -7.34 8.44
CA SER A 206 25.05 -8.72 8.36
C SER A 206 23.62 -8.81 7.82
N GLN A 207 22.76 -7.84 8.15
CA GLN A 207 21.41 -7.75 7.58
C GLN A 207 21.47 -7.49 6.07
N ILE A 208 22.33 -6.56 5.64
CA ILE A 208 22.51 -6.24 4.22
C ILE A 208 23.00 -7.48 3.46
N GLU A 209 24.03 -8.16 3.97
CA GLU A 209 24.58 -9.39 3.36
C GLU A 209 23.53 -10.50 3.28
N GLN A 210 22.74 -10.71 4.35
CA GLN A 210 21.69 -11.71 4.38
C GLN A 210 20.58 -11.42 3.36
N LEU A 211 20.15 -10.15 3.25
CA LEU A 211 19.10 -9.73 2.33
C LEU A 211 19.55 -9.82 0.85
N ILE A 212 20.82 -9.50 0.58
CA ILE A 212 21.40 -9.70 -0.76
C ILE A 212 21.51 -11.19 -1.07
N GLY A 213 22.02 -11.99 -0.12
CA GLY A 213 22.22 -13.43 -0.30
C GLY A 213 20.91 -14.20 -0.53
N SER A 214 19.84 -13.85 0.18
CA SER A 214 18.53 -14.48 -0.01
C SER A 214 17.86 -14.10 -1.33
N ALA A 215 18.10 -12.87 -1.81
CA ALA A 215 17.60 -12.40 -3.09
C ALA A 215 18.39 -12.94 -4.29
N ALA A 216 19.69 -13.25 -4.12
CA ALA A 216 20.54 -13.81 -5.19
C ALA A 216 20.04 -15.18 -5.69
N ALA A 217 19.27 -15.90 -4.87
CA ALA A 217 18.61 -17.14 -5.27
C ALA A 217 17.35 -16.94 -6.14
N SER A 218 16.87 -15.71 -6.30
CA SER A 218 15.56 -15.40 -6.85
C SER A 218 15.58 -14.25 -7.86
N ILE A 219 15.30 -14.60 -9.13
CA ILE A 219 14.79 -13.75 -10.22
C ILE A 219 15.83 -12.91 -10.99
N SER A 220 15.87 -13.09 -12.32
CA SER A 220 16.50 -12.16 -13.26
C SER A 220 15.64 -10.89 -13.34
N GLY A 221 16.23 -9.69 -13.28
CA GLY A 221 15.50 -8.42 -13.33
C GLY A 221 15.32 -7.70 -12.00
N THR A 222 16.01 -8.11 -10.92
CA THR A 222 15.95 -7.38 -9.64
C THR A 222 17.09 -6.37 -9.50
N PRO A 223 16.84 -5.21 -8.86
CA PRO A 223 17.88 -4.24 -8.58
C PRO A 223 18.74 -4.64 -7.37
N VAL A 224 18.48 -5.77 -6.70
CA VAL A 224 19.19 -6.17 -5.48
C VAL A 224 20.67 -6.42 -5.73
N GLY A 225 21.53 -5.85 -4.88
CA GLY A 225 22.97 -6.01 -4.98
C GLY A 225 23.74 -4.79 -4.46
N ILE A 226 25.07 -4.84 -4.64
CA ILE A 226 25.95 -3.72 -4.36
C ILE A 226 26.15 -2.93 -5.65
N TRP A 227 26.08 -1.60 -5.53
CA TRP A 227 26.14 -0.66 -6.62
C TRP A 227 27.22 0.37 -6.35
N GLU A 228 28.03 0.64 -7.37
CA GLU A 228 29.09 1.64 -7.33
C GLU A 228 28.83 2.75 -8.33
N TYR A 229 29.25 3.96 -7.98
CA TYR A 229 29.17 5.12 -8.86
C TYR A 229 29.84 4.83 -10.21
N LEU A 230 29.08 5.01 -11.30
CA LEU A 230 29.58 4.94 -12.66
C LEU A 230 29.89 6.36 -13.17
N ASP A 231 28.84 7.15 -13.38
CA ASP A 231 28.92 8.53 -13.79
C ASP A 231 27.63 9.30 -13.46
N ARG A 232 27.57 10.56 -13.89
CA ARG A 232 26.44 11.45 -13.69
C ARG A 232 26.33 12.45 -14.82
N ASP A 233 25.13 12.91 -15.05
CA ASP A 233 24.84 14.12 -15.83
C ASP A 233 24.03 15.05 -14.94
N THR A 234 24.57 16.19 -14.54
CA THR A 234 23.99 17.06 -13.50
C THR A 234 24.11 18.52 -13.86
N ASP A 235 22.99 19.26 -13.84
CA ASP A 235 23.00 20.72 -13.82
C ASP A 235 23.46 21.23 -12.45
N ASN A 236 24.75 21.59 -12.33
CA ASN A 236 25.36 22.06 -11.08
C ASN A 236 24.75 23.36 -10.52
N VAL A 237 23.93 24.09 -11.30
CA VAL A 237 23.19 25.25 -10.81
C VAL A 237 21.96 24.80 -10.00
N ARG A 238 21.33 23.70 -10.41
CA ARG A 238 20.09 23.18 -9.81
C ARG A 238 20.34 22.09 -8.77
N ALA A 239 21.31 21.22 -9.00
CA ALA A 239 21.68 20.15 -8.09
C ALA A 239 23.18 19.87 -8.12
N ARG A 240 23.79 19.91 -6.94
CA ARG A 240 25.15 19.40 -6.74
C ARG A 240 25.07 17.93 -6.39
N SER A 241 25.87 17.13 -7.07
CA SER A 241 26.04 15.72 -6.71
C SER A 241 26.54 15.59 -5.28
N GLY A 242 25.84 14.80 -4.47
CA GLY A 242 26.20 14.60 -3.07
C GLY A 242 27.39 13.68 -2.83
N GLY A 243 27.89 12.97 -3.86
CA GLY A 243 29.15 12.21 -3.82
C GLY A 243 29.22 11.07 -4.84
N ARG A 244 30.32 10.33 -4.82
CA ARG A 244 30.53 9.10 -5.61
C ARG A 244 30.11 7.90 -4.78
N TYR A 245 28.81 7.64 -4.77
CA TYR A 245 28.22 6.70 -3.83
C TYR A 245 28.61 5.24 -4.09
N ARG A 246 28.74 4.51 -2.97
CA ARG A 246 28.62 3.06 -2.91
C ARG A 246 27.36 2.74 -2.13
N LEU A 247 26.43 2.00 -2.74
CA LEU A 247 25.10 1.74 -2.21
C LEU A 247 24.82 0.23 -2.21
N ALA A 248 23.99 -0.23 -1.29
CA ALA A 248 23.31 -1.52 -1.43
C ALA A 248 21.86 -1.26 -1.85
N VAL A 249 21.29 -2.13 -2.66
CA VAL A 249 19.85 -2.21 -2.83
C VAL A 249 19.41 -3.56 -2.27
N VAL A 250 18.46 -3.54 -1.34
CA VAL A 250 17.96 -4.73 -0.65
C VAL A 250 16.44 -4.76 -0.69
N PRO A 251 15.78 -5.93 -0.68
CA PRO A 251 14.34 -5.99 -0.45
C PRO A 251 13.99 -5.23 0.84
N SER A 252 13.01 -4.33 0.76
CA SER A 252 12.61 -3.58 1.96
C SER A 252 11.91 -4.52 2.93
N VAL A 253 12.29 -4.46 4.21
CA VAL A 253 11.59 -5.19 5.29
C VAL A 253 10.34 -4.45 5.76
N SER A 254 10.21 -3.17 5.40
CA SER A 254 9.20 -2.23 5.93
C SER A 254 8.33 -1.57 4.84
N SER A 255 8.45 -2.00 3.59
CA SER A 255 7.65 -1.48 2.49
C SER A 255 7.63 -2.46 1.33
N SER A 256 6.73 -2.24 0.36
CA SER A 256 6.80 -2.95 -0.92
C SER A 256 7.91 -2.35 -1.78
N GLY A 257 8.85 -3.18 -2.23
CA GLY A 257 9.95 -2.74 -3.10
C GLY A 257 11.31 -2.94 -2.47
N TYR A 258 12.20 -1.96 -2.64
CA TYR A 258 13.60 -2.05 -2.24
C TYR A 258 14.07 -0.81 -1.49
N ASP A 259 14.88 -1.02 -0.46
CA ASP A 259 15.61 0.05 0.21
C ASP A 259 16.99 0.22 -0.44
N ILE A 260 17.35 1.48 -0.71
CA ILE A 260 18.70 1.88 -1.15
C ILE A 260 19.47 2.29 0.11
N ILE A 261 20.47 1.51 0.48
CA ILE A 261 21.27 1.67 1.69
C ILE A 261 22.58 2.35 1.36
N TYR A 262 22.91 3.42 2.10
CA TYR A 262 24.20 4.08 2.00
C TYR A 262 25.31 3.19 2.57
N LEU A 263 26.37 2.92 1.80
CA LEU A 263 27.57 2.22 2.27
C LEU A 263 28.80 3.13 2.35
N GLY A 264 28.84 4.19 1.54
CA GLY A 264 29.95 5.13 1.52
C GLY A 264 29.92 6.10 0.34
N GLY A 265 30.90 7.00 0.29
CA GLY A 265 31.15 7.84 -0.87
C GLY A 265 30.43 9.19 -0.91
N ALA A 266 29.79 9.62 0.19
CA ALA A 266 29.30 10.99 0.29
C ALA A 266 30.47 12.00 0.30
N GLU A 267 30.39 13.03 -0.53
CA GLU A 267 31.35 14.14 -0.60
C GLU A 267 30.75 15.42 0.00
N VAL A 268 29.42 15.56 -0.06
CA VAL A 268 28.68 16.68 0.53
C VAL A 268 28.01 16.23 1.83
N ASN A 269 28.28 16.97 2.90
CA ASN A 269 27.82 16.68 4.26
C ASN A 269 28.08 15.21 4.70
N PRO A 270 29.31 14.69 4.55
CA PRO A 270 29.60 13.28 4.81
C PRO A 270 29.35 12.88 6.27
N SER A 271 29.48 13.81 7.22
CA SER A 271 29.24 13.57 8.65
C SER A 271 27.77 13.26 8.98
N ALA A 272 26.82 13.65 8.12
CA ALA A 272 25.41 13.31 8.30
C ALA A 272 25.09 11.86 7.89
N TRP A 273 26.00 11.19 7.19
CA TRP A 273 25.78 9.86 6.63
C TRP A 273 26.63 8.80 7.33
N ARG A 274 25.98 7.73 7.78
CA ARG A 274 26.62 6.54 8.34
C ARG A 274 26.26 5.33 7.49
N PRO A 275 27.22 4.42 7.20
CA PRO A 275 26.91 3.17 6.54
C PRO A 275 25.74 2.45 7.21
N GLY A 276 24.81 1.93 6.42
CA GLY A 276 23.57 1.28 6.90
C GLY A 276 22.33 2.18 6.88
N MET A 277 22.48 3.50 6.79
CA MET A 277 21.33 4.42 6.69
C MET A 277 20.63 4.28 5.32
N ILE A 278 19.31 4.41 5.29
CA ILE A 278 18.56 4.46 4.04
C ILE A 278 18.83 5.79 3.32
N LYS A 279 19.27 5.69 2.06
CA LYS A 279 19.52 6.80 1.13
C LYS A 279 18.33 7.03 0.19
N GLY A 280 17.49 6.03 -0.01
CA GLY A 280 16.31 6.11 -0.86
C GLY A 280 15.54 4.79 -0.93
N ARG A 281 14.48 4.76 -1.73
CA ARG A 281 13.66 3.57 -1.99
C ARG A 281 13.34 3.45 -3.47
N LEU A 282 13.23 2.22 -3.94
CA LEU A 282 12.73 1.86 -5.26
C LEU A 282 11.38 1.18 -5.09
N ILE A 283 10.34 1.80 -5.62
CA ILE A 283 8.98 1.27 -5.61
C ILE A 283 8.71 0.68 -7.00
N PRO A 284 8.45 -0.64 -7.12
CA PRO A 284 8.19 -1.26 -8.42
C PRO A 284 6.99 -0.63 -9.13
N THR A 285 7.16 -0.34 -10.41
CA THR A 285 6.04 0.01 -11.30
C THR A 285 5.57 -1.24 -12.06
N PRO A 286 4.43 -1.18 -12.78
CA PRO A 286 4.02 -2.25 -13.69
C PRO A 286 5.02 -2.52 -14.85
N PHE A 287 5.93 -1.59 -15.14
CA PHE A 287 6.92 -1.73 -16.19
C PHE A 287 8.20 -2.37 -15.65
N ALA A 288 8.57 -3.53 -16.19
CA ALA A 288 9.76 -4.26 -15.76
C ALA A 288 11.01 -3.40 -15.87
N GLY A 289 11.82 -3.37 -14.80
CA GLY A 289 13.03 -2.56 -14.73
C GLY A 289 12.79 -1.08 -14.46
N HIS A 290 11.54 -0.62 -14.26
CA HIS A 290 11.24 0.78 -13.92
C HIS A 290 10.64 0.90 -12.52
N PHE A 291 11.10 1.93 -11.80
CA PHE A 291 10.75 2.16 -10.40
C PHE A 291 10.42 3.62 -10.17
N ASP A 292 9.44 3.89 -9.32
CA ASP A 292 9.33 5.20 -8.69
C ASP A 292 10.45 5.30 -7.65
N LEU A 293 11.18 6.42 -7.67
CA LEU A 293 12.32 6.64 -6.79
C LEU A 293 11.90 7.57 -5.65
N ARG A 294 12.31 7.22 -4.44
CA ARG A 294 12.38 8.18 -3.33
C ARG A 294 13.85 8.34 -2.96
N TRP A 295 14.29 9.55 -2.73
CA TRP A 295 15.70 9.84 -2.45
C TRP A 295 15.84 10.76 -1.25
N VAL A 296 16.92 10.61 -0.49
CA VAL A 296 17.28 11.51 0.61
C VAL A 296 18.55 12.24 0.21
N ASP A 297 18.47 13.56 0.12
CA ASP A 297 19.57 14.42 -0.32
C ASP A 297 20.70 14.52 0.72
N SER A 298 21.73 15.34 0.47
CA SER A 298 22.84 15.51 1.44
C SER A 298 22.43 16.17 2.76
N SER A 299 21.30 16.87 2.79
CA SER A 299 20.77 17.59 3.95
C SER A 299 19.74 16.76 4.74
N LEU A 300 19.65 15.46 4.46
CA LEU A 300 18.64 14.55 5.01
C LEU A 300 17.20 14.95 4.64
N THR A 301 17.04 15.69 3.55
CA THR A 301 15.73 16.11 3.04
C THR A 301 15.24 15.13 1.98
N PRO A 302 14.01 14.59 2.11
CA PRO A 302 13.43 13.73 1.08
C PRO A 302 13.15 14.49 -0.23
N ILE A 303 13.50 13.87 -1.35
CA ILE A 303 13.09 14.22 -2.71
C ILE A 303 12.12 13.13 -3.18
N ARG A 304 10.90 13.55 -3.52
CA ARG A 304 9.77 12.65 -3.81
C ARG A 304 9.08 12.93 -5.13
N GLU A 305 9.17 14.17 -5.62
CA GLU A 305 8.44 14.61 -6.80
C GLU A 305 9.29 14.43 -8.06
N ASP A 306 8.68 13.80 -9.06
CA ASP A 306 9.25 13.63 -10.41
C ASP A 306 10.67 13.07 -10.37
N VAL A 307 10.82 11.98 -9.62
CA VAL A 307 12.05 11.19 -9.48
C VAL A 307 11.74 9.74 -9.75
N HIS A 308 12.57 9.09 -10.55
CA HIS A 308 12.37 7.69 -10.94
C HIS A 308 13.71 6.99 -11.11
N ALA A 309 13.68 5.67 -11.22
CA ALA A 309 14.85 4.87 -11.51
C ALA A 309 14.56 3.80 -12.57
N SER A 310 15.60 3.42 -13.30
CA SER A 310 15.53 2.35 -14.27
C SER A 310 16.75 1.43 -14.19
N LEU A 311 16.49 0.14 -14.26
CA LEU A 311 17.48 -0.92 -14.39
C LEU A 311 17.57 -1.31 -15.87
N ASP A 312 18.78 -1.35 -16.41
CA ASP A 312 18.99 -1.77 -17.79
C ASP A 312 18.65 -3.25 -18.02
N SER A 313 18.48 -3.65 -19.28
CA SER A 313 18.14 -5.04 -19.64
C SER A 313 19.19 -6.07 -19.22
N SER A 314 20.45 -5.63 -19.02
CA SER A 314 21.55 -6.47 -18.51
C SER A 314 21.58 -6.58 -16.98
N ASN A 315 20.75 -5.83 -16.25
CA ASN A 315 20.82 -5.66 -14.80
C ASN A 315 22.21 -5.20 -14.28
N ALA A 316 22.97 -4.53 -15.12
CA ALA A 316 24.33 -4.07 -14.86
C ALA A 316 24.38 -2.57 -14.52
N ILE A 317 23.39 -1.78 -14.96
CA ILE A 317 23.32 -0.34 -14.75
C ILE A 317 21.98 0.05 -14.10
N LEU A 318 22.06 0.67 -12.93
CA LEU A 318 20.94 1.33 -12.27
C LEU A 318 21.06 2.83 -12.50
N THR A 319 20.07 3.43 -13.15
CA THR A 319 19.98 4.87 -13.39
C THR A 319 18.96 5.48 -12.44
N LEU A 320 19.37 6.52 -11.71
CA LEU A 320 18.53 7.35 -10.85
C LEU A 320 18.33 8.70 -11.55
N SER A 321 17.08 9.07 -11.79
CA SER A 321 16.72 10.25 -12.57
C SER A 321 16.00 11.28 -11.70
N PHE A 322 16.45 12.53 -11.81
CA PHE A 322 15.90 13.71 -11.14
C PHE A 322 15.55 14.81 -12.17
N PRO A 323 14.53 14.60 -13.03
CA PRO A 323 14.11 15.53 -14.07
C PRO A 323 14.02 17.01 -13.67
N LEU A 324 13.35 17.33 -12.56
CA LEU A 324 13.21 18.72 -12.09
C LEU A 324 14.56 19.37 -11.76
N LEU A 325 15.53 18.55 -11.38
CA LEU A 325 16.89 18.96 -11.07
C LEU A 325 17.84 18.85 -12.28
N GLY A 326 17.33 18.47 -13.47
CA GLY A 326 18.13 18.25 -14.67
C GLY A 326 19.31 17.32 -14.41
N SER A 327 19.08 16.26 -13.65
CA SER A 327 20.16 15.44 -13.09
C SER A 327 19.89 13.95 -13.18
N THR A 328 20.94 13.17 -13.44
CA THR A 328 20.94 11.72 -13.41
C THR A 328 22.20 11.20 -12.73
N ILE A 329 22.08 10.08 -12.03
CA ILE A 329 23.20 9.33 -11.46
C ILE A 329 23.11 7.91 -11.99
N ARG A 330 24.21 7.40 -12.55
CA ARG A 330 24.30 6.00 -12.94
C ARG A 330 25.22 5.25 -12.01
N LEU A 331 24.80 4.05 -11.66
CA LEU A 331 25.54 3.12 -10.82
C LEU A 331 25.73 1.83 -11.59
N TYR A 332 26.89 1.20 -11.44
CA TYR A 332 27.16 -0.11 -12.02
C TYR A 332 27.26 -1.17 -10.92
N ARG A 333 26.91 -2.40 -11.28
CA ARG A 333 27.10 -3.58 -10.43
C ARG A 333 28.46 -4.22 -10.78
N PRO A 334 29.43 -4.28 -9.84
CA PRO A 334 30.76 -4.82 -10.10
C PRO A 334 30.81 -6.34 -10.23
#